data_AF-A0A510IEG6-F1
#
_entry.id   AF-A0A510IEG6-F1
#
_cell.length_a   1.000
_cell.length_b   1.000
_cell.length_c   1.000
_cell.angle_alpha   90.00
_cell.angle_beta   90.00
_cell.angle_gamma   90.00
#
_symmetry.space_group_name_H-M   'P 1'
#
loop_
_entity.id
_entity.type
_entity.pdbx_description
1 polymer ?
#
loop_
_entity_poly.entity_id
_entity_poly.type
_entity_poly.pdbx_seq_one_letter_code
_entity_poly.pdbx_strand_id
1 'polypeptide(L)'
;MPSAARLGDSGGGHGCFPATPIIAGSGDVSINGKPAARKGDAVLLHACPCPYKPHGVHGRSISAGSSNVSINGKPAARVGDAIDCGGSVASGSGNVFIGDTPYQSPTHECGEGASGEKIPFLRILPMATPKPAFWAKAPFIPEQFAELAKQQVKTQLTEVQPGALPPLAEEIVNSVKNGASKKEMLALLEGETTKAMRRKAREAITEQASAKAPEKAERFSKDMDAAEKAMLSDHIYTLDKPVDELDDRRKQLADDFDNDSGWSLASDEDLEELGIKSSDLVIPDSNFRAQVYVPEPEVFGEQANPVLVFRGTEGGSDWTQANLPQGLNRDSVYYKQAVTIGSKLQQSAAPIEIAGHSLGGGLSSAASKASGFKTTTFNSAGLHRKTVERYGVPEAMQGSDDNITRYRIEGELLTFLQEDIPLVSRLAPDAIGNTTHTMPKPKSLTAAAVGTGAALGLGLGPGGALAGFAGVKGKEKLDLHGMDMMREAIEERKVSDLHSLAQQA
;
A
#
# COMPACT_ATOMS: atom_id res chain seq x y z
N MET A 1 32.25 -13.65 -17.88
CA MET A 1 30.83 -14.03 -17.98
C MET A 1 30.02 -12.92 -17.34
N PRO A 2 28.96 -12.40 -17.98
CA PRO A 2 28.09 -11.37 -17.37
C PRO A 2 27.40 -11.87 -16.10
N SER A 3 27.15 -10.96 -15.16
CA SER A 3 26.36 -11.25 -13.95
C SER A 3 24.91 -11.59 -14.30
N ALA A 4 24.32 -12.54 -13.58
CA ALA A 4 22.91 -12.90 -13.73
C ALA A 4 21.99 -11.79 -13.23
N ALA A 5 20.96 -11.45 -14.00
CA ALA A 5 19.97 -10.44 -13.62
C ALA A 5 18.86 -11.05 -12.74
N ARG A 6 18.31 -10.26 -11.81
CA ARG A 6 17.31 -10.69 -10.83
C ARG A 6 16.24 -9.63 -10.62
N LEU A 7 15.15 -10.00 -9.97
CA LEU A 7 14.15 -9.06 -9.48
C LEU A 7 14.80 -7.94 -8.63
N GLY A 8 14.46 -6.70 -8.95
CA GLY A 8 14.99 -5.50 -8.30
C GLY A 8 16.37 -5.05 -8.82
N ASP A 9 17.03 -5.79 -9.71
CA ASP A 9 18.25 -5.30 -10.37
C ASP A 9 17.87 -4.21 -11.41
N SER A 10 18.77 -3.25 -11.64
CA SER A 10 18.50 -2.03 -12.41
C SER A 10 18.51 -2.30 -13.93
N GLY A 11 17.48 -1.84 -14.64
CA GLY A 11 17.46 -1.70 -16.09
C GLY A 11 17.89 -0.29 -16.48
N GLY A 12 19.04 -0.16 -17.14
CA GLY A 12 19.65 1.12 -17.51
C GLY A 12 18.73 1.98 -18.36
N GLY A 13 18.72 3.29 -18.11
CA GLY A 13 17.90 4.26 -18.86
C GLY A 13 18.35 4.45 -20.31
N HIS A 14 17.62 5.27 -21.05
CA HIS A 14 17.99 5.69 -22.40
C HIS A 14 17.47 7.09 -22.71
N GLY A 15 18.25 7.89 -23.44
CA GLY A 15 17.92 9.30 -23.66
C GLY A 15 17.75 10.07 -22.35
N CYS A 16 16.56 10.65 -22.14
CA CYS A 16 16.16 11.31 -20.90
C CYS A 16 15.41 10.39 -19.91
N PHE A 17 15.12 9.15 -20.29
CA PHE A 17 14.37 8.23 -19.46
C PHE A 17 15.29 7.57 -18.41
N PRO A 18 14.98 7.67 -17.10
CA PRO A 18 15.85 7.21 -16.03
C PRO A 18 15.93 5.67 -15.96
N ALA A 19 16.93 5.13 -15.26
CA ALA A 19 16.99 3.70 -14.99
C ALA A 19 15.89 3.28 -14.00
N THR A 20 15.36 2.07 -14.15
CA THR A 20 14.28 1.55 -13.30
C THR A 20 14.46 0.04 -13.08
N PRO A 21 13.97 -0.52 -11.96
CA PRO A 21 14.25 -1.91 -11.57
C PRO A 21 13.47 -2.93 -12.40
N ILE A 22 14.01 -4.15 -12.50
CA ILE A 22 13.30 -5.34 -12.99
C ILE A 22 12.22 -5.72 -11.96
N ILE A 23 10.97 -5.91 -12.41
CA ILE A 23 9.80 -6.15 -11.52
C ILE A 23 9.16 -7.53 -11.73
N ALA A 24 9.68 -8.35 -12.63
CA ALA A 24 9.25 -9.73 -12.80
C ALA A 24 10.47 -10.66 -12.91
N GLY A 25 10.28 -11.91 -12.51
CA GLY A 25 11.32 -12.94 -12.58
C GLY A 25 10.69 -14.33 -12.57
N SER A 26 11.54 -15.35 -12.41
CA SER A 26 11.13 -16.74 -12.26
C SER A 26 10.35 -17.00 -10.97
N GLY A 27 9.34 -17.87 -11.03
CA GLY A 27 8.52 -18.25 -9.87
C GLY A 27 9.15 -19.32 -8.97
N ASP A 28 10.21 -19.99 -9.42
CA ASP A 28 10.80 -21.17 -8.77
C ASP A 28 12.33 -21.20 -8.83
N VAL A 29 12.97 -20.37 -9.67
CA VAL A 29 14.43 -20.23 -9.75
C VAL A 29 14.84 -18.89 -9.14
N SER A 30 15.59 -18.96 -8.05
CA SER A 30 16.17 -17.79 -7.38
C SER A 30 17.69 -17.75 -7.51
N ILE A 31 18.23 -16.55 -7.58
CA ILE A 31 19.67 -16.25 -7.59
C ILE A 31 19.93 -15.29 -6.43
N ASN A 32 20.74 -15.71 -5.46
CA ASN A 32 20.93 -15.01 -4.17
C ASN A 32 19.61 -14.66 -3.45
N GLY A 33 18.64 -15.57 -3.46
CA GLY A 33 17.36 -15.37 -2.79
C GLY A 33 16.39 -14.41 -3.51
N LYS A 34 16.75 -13.90 -4.69
CA LYS A 34 15.86 -13.07 -5.53
C LYS A 34 15.45 -13.84 -6.79
N PRO A 35 14.20 -13.72 -7.27
CA PRO A 35 13.77 -14.33 -8.52
C PRO A 35 14.71 -14.02 -9.70
N ALA A 36 15.12 -15.05 -10.44
CA ALA A 36 16.00 -14.89 -11.59
C ALA A 36 15.24 -14.23 -12.76
N ALA A 37 15.82 -13.18 -13.35
CA ALA A 37 15.20 -12.49 -14.48
C ALA A 37 15.50 -13.21 -15.81
N ARG A 38 14.59 -13.13 -16.76
CA ARG A 38 14.63 -13.79 -18.06
C ARG A 38 14.16 -12.86 -19.17
N LYS A 39 14.46 -13.21 -20.42
CA LYS A 39 13.88 -12.54 -21.59
C LYS A 39 12.35 -12.51 -21.48
N GLY A 40 11.78 -11.33 -21.67
CA GLY A 40 10.35 -11.04 -21.59
C GLY A 40 9.85 -10.72 -20.18
N ASP A 41 10.70 -10.79 -19.15
CA ASP A 41 10.32 -10.30 -17.82
C ASP A 41 10.29 -8.76 -17.81
N ALA A 42 9.32 -8.19 -17.10
CA ALA A 42 9.04 -6.76 -17.10
C ALA A 42 10.08 -5.97 -16.30
N VAL A 43 10.40 -4.79 -16.82
CA VAL A 43 11.16 -3.73 -16.13
C VAL A 43 10.16 -2.61 -15.82
N LEU A 44 10.25 -2.00 -14.64
CA LEU A 44 9.35 -0.93 -14.25
C LEU A 44 9.38 0.17 -15.32
N LEU A 45 8.20 0.63 -15.73
CA LEU A 45 8.07 1.72 -16.70
C LEU A 45 8.84 2.97 -16.26
N HIS A 46 9.17 3.85 -17.20
CA HIS A 46 9.85 5.09 -16.87
C HIS A 46 9.32 6.27 -17.68
N ALA A 47 9.39 7.45 -17.08
CA ALA A 47 8.98 8.72 -17.66
C ALA A 47 10.21 9.59 -17.94
N CYS A 48 10.21 10.32 -19.05
CA CYS A 48 11.26 11.30 -19.33
C CYS A 48 10.92 12.61 -18.59
N PRO A 49 11.79 13.10 -17.67
CA PRO A 49 11.52 14.28 -16.85
C PRO A 49 11.82 15.60 -17.59
N CYS A 50 11.66 15.64 -18.92
CA CYS A 50 11.94 16.85 -19.70
C CYS A 50 10.77 17.84 -19.61
N PRO A 51 10.99 19.07 -19.09
CA PRO A 51 9.91 20.04 -18.88
C PRO A 51 9.41 20.71 -20.17
N TYR A 52 10.14 20.63 -21.28
CA TYR A 52 9.86 21.40 -22.51
C TYR A 52 9.45 20.55 -23.73
N LYS A 53 9.50 19.21 -23.63
CA LYS A 53 8.95 18.27 -24.62
C LYS A 53 8.54 16.97 -23.90
N PRO A 54 7.24 16.64 -23.83
CA PRO A 54 6.80 15.39 -23.24
C PRO A 54 7.17 14.24 -24.19
N HIS A 55 8.19 13.47 -23.84
CA HIS A 55 8.54 12.24 -24.55
C HIS A 55 7.69 11.04 -24.09
N GLY A 56 6.79 11.27 -23.11
CA GLY A 56 5.80 10.31 -22.64
C GLY A 56 6.32 9.34 -21.58
N VAL A 57 5.51 8.32 -21.34
CA VAL A 57 5.80 7.16 -20.50
C VAL A 57 5.63 5.92 -21.37
N HIS A 58 6.55 4.97 -21.28
CA HIS A 58 6.41 3.69 -21.97
C HIS A 58 6.86 2.53 -21.09
N GLY A 59 6.27 1.36 -21.37
CA GLY A 59 6.62 0.10 -20.72
C GLY A 59 8.01 -0.38 -21.15
N ARG A 60 8.57 -1.27 -20.35
CA ARG A 60 9.92 -1.82 -20.56
C ARG A 60 9.90 -3.33 -20.31
N SER A 61 10.55 -4.09 -21.16
CA SER A 61 10.74 -5.53 -20.97
C SER A 61 12.12 -5.97 -21.46
N ILE A 62 12.67 -7.00 -20.82
CA ILE A 62 13.97 -7.54 -21.21
C ILE A 62 13.84 -8.21 -22.58
N SER A 63 14.53 -7.71 -23.60
CA SER A 63 14.38 -8.17 -24.99
C SER A 63 15.44 -9.18 -25.43
N ALA A 64 16.55 -9.28 -24.71
CA ALA A 64 17.64 -10.24 -24.94
C ALA A 64 17.93 -11.11 -23.70
N GLY A 65 18.65 -12.21 -23.90
CA GLY A 65 19.07 -13.13 -22.84
C GLY A 65 20.17 -14.06 -23.34
N SER A 66 20.64 -14.97 -22.49
CA SER A 66 21.65 -15.97 -22.85
C SER A 66 21.17 -16.89 -23.99
N SER A 67 22.08 -17.23 -24.90
CA SER A 67 21.82 -18.20 -25.97
C SER A 67 21.85 -19.65 -25.50
N ASN A 68 22.48 -19.91 -24.34
CA ASN A 68 22.78 -21.28 -23.87
C ASN A 68 22.13 -21.61 -22.53
N VAL A 69 21.80 -20.59 -21.72
CA VAL A 69 21.19 -20.79 -20.40
C VAL A 69 19.75 -20.32 -20.44
N SER A 70 18.84 -21.24 -20.17
CA SER A 70 17.41 -20.96 -20.03
C SER A 70 16.95 -21.21 -18.60
N ILE A 71 16.02 -20.38 -18.13
CA ILE A 71 15.35 -20.50 -16.83
C ILE A 71 13.86 -20.54 -17.13
N ASN A 72 13.17 -21.60 -16.69
CA ASN A 72 11.77 -21.91 -17.05
C ASN A 72 11.48 -21.80 -18.56
N GLY A 73 12.39 -22.29 -19.40
CA GLY A 73 12.22 -22.29 -20.86
C GLY A 73 12.39 -20.93 -21.54
N LYS A 74 12.74 -19.87 -20.80
CA LYS A 74 13.10 -18.55 -21.37
C LYS A 74 14.60 -18.28 -21.23
N PRO A 75 15.26 -17.61 -22.19
CA PRO A 75 16.65 -17.17 -22.05
C PRO A 75 16.90 -16.42 -20.75
N ALA A 76 17.92 -16.82 -19.98
CA ALA A 76 18.26 -16.15 -18.73
C ALA A 76 18.81 -14.74 -19.00
N ALA A 77 18.32 -13.74 -18.27
CA ALA A 77 18.75 -12.36 -18.42
C ALA A 77 20.02 -12.07 -17.63
N ARG A 78 20.85 -11.17 -18.14
CA ARG A 78 22.18 -10.85 -17.63
C ARG A 78 22.47 -9.38 -17.76
N VAL A 79 23.45 -8.90 -17.01
CA VAL A 79 23.99 -7.55 -17.20
C VAL A 79 24.47 -7.38 -18.66
N GLY A 80 23.99 -6.32 -19.30
CA GLY A 80 24.25 -6.00 -20.70
C GLY A 80 23.17 -6.48 -21.68
N ASP A 81 22.23 -7.34 -21.27
CA ASP A 81 21.13 -7.77 -22.14
C ASP A 81 20.16 -6.59 -22.39
N ALA A 82 19.72 -6.45 -23.64
CA ALA A 82 18.91 -5.32 -24.10
C ALA A 82 17.51 -5.27 -23.46
N ILE A 83 16.98 -4.06 -23.35
CA ILE A 83 15.59 -3.76 -22.99
C ILE A 83 14.88 -3.25 -24.25
N ASP A 84 13.65 -3.69 -24.50
CA ASP A 84 12.88 -3.42 -25.73
C ASP A 84 12.73 -1.94 -26.10
N CYS A 85 12.53 -1.06 -25.12
CA CYS A 85 12.39 0.38 -25.31
C CYS A 85 13.73 1.11 -25.50
N GLY A 86 14.86 0.45 -25.25
CA GLY A 86 16.19 1.06 -25.15
C GLY A 86 16.83 0.89 -23.76
N GLY A 87 18.16 0.92 -23.76
CA GLY A 87 18.98 0.58 -22.60
C GLY A 87 19.26 -0.91 -22.48
N SER A 88 19.96 -1.29 -21.43
CA SER A 88 20.31 -2.67 -21.11
C SER A 88 20.25 -2.90 -19.61
N VAL A 89 20.16 -4.16 -19.19
CA VAL A 89 20.25 -4.52 -17.78
C VAL A 89 21.60 -4.03 -17.23
N ALA A 90 21.55 -3.15 -16.23
CA ALA A 90 22.69 -2.39 -15.72
C ALA A 90 23.30 -2.98 -14.44
N SER A 91 22.56 -3.81 -13.71
CA SER A 91 23.08 -4.52 -12.53
C SER A 91 22.63 -5.98 -12.46
N GLY A 92 23.32 -6.77 -11.65
CA GLY A 92 23.08 -8.21 -11.52
C GLY A 92 23.70 -8.77 -10.25
N SER A 93 23.69 -10.09 -10.11
CA SER A 93 24.33 -10.82 -9.02
C SER A 93 25.83 -10.52 -8.91
N GLY A 94 26.32 -10.38 -7.68
CA GLY A 94 27.75 -10.20 -7.39
C GLY A 94 28.58 -11.47 -7.49
N ASN A 95 27.96 -12.66 -7.54
CA ASN A 95 28.68 -13.94 -7.52
C ASN A 95 28.07 -15.04 -8.42
N VAL A 96 26.97 -14.78 -9.12
CA VAL A 96 26.41 -15.69 -10.11
C VAL A 96 26.56 -15.07 -11.50
N PHE A 97 27.27 -15.78 -12.37
CA PHE A 97 27.58 -15.33 -13.73
C PHE A 97 27.02 -16.33 -14.75
N ILE A 98 26.40 -15.81 -15.81
CA ILE A 98 25.78 -16.61 -16.88
C ILE A 98 26.49 -16.28 -18.19
N GLY A 99 27.13 -17.28 -18.79
CA GLY A 99 27.88 -17.12 -20.04
C GLY A 99 27.23 -17.83 -21.23
N ASP A 100 27.51 -17.32 -22.43
CA ASP A 100 27.20 -18.01 -23.70
C ASP A 100 28.39 -18.85 -24.20
N THR A 101 29.46 -18.92 -23.41
CA THR A 101 30.61 -19.79 -23.64
C THR A 101 30.74 -20.78 -22.48
N PRO A 102 31.01 -22.07 -22.75
CA PRO A 102 31.33 -23.02 -21.69
C PRO A 102 32.49 -22.51 -20.85
N TYR A 103 32.35 -22.53 -19.53
CA TYR A 103 33.43 -22.24 -18.60
C TYR A 103 34.56 -23.25 -18.82
N GLN A 104 35.72 -22.78 -19.28
CA GLN A 104 36.95 -23.57 -19.28
C GLN A 104 37.56 -23.40 -17.88
N SER A 105 37.42 -24.41 -17.01
CA SER A 105 38.14 -24.42 -15.74
C SER A 105 39.64 -24.38 -16.00
N PRO A 106 40.46 -23.70 -15.17
CA PRO A 106 41.86 -24.06 -15.05
C PRO A 106 41.90 -25.55 -14.73
N THR A 107 42.50 -26.36 -15.59
CA THR A 107 42.67 -27.79 -15.36
C THR A 107 43.47 -27.99 -14.07
N HIS A 108 42.80 -28.27 -12.96
CA HIS A 108 43.38 -29.15 -11.96
C HIS A 108 43.22 -30.58 -12.47
N GLU A 109 44.30 -31.36 -12.39
CA GLU A 109 44.44 -32.77 -12.79
C GLU A 109 43.54 -33.74 -11.98
N CYS A 110 42.26 -33.43 -11.81
CA CYS A 110 41.28 -34.32 -11.18
C CYS A 110 40.11 -34.59 -12.14
N GLY A 111 40.43 -34.97 -13.37
CA GLY A 111 39.40 -35.36 -14.36
C GLY A 111 39.94 -35.97 -15.64
N GLU A 112 41.26 -36.07 -15.79
CA GLU A 112 41.93 -36.52 -17.02
C GLU A 112 41.57 -37.97 -17.42
N GLY A 113 41.06 -38.78 -16.49
CA GLY A 113 40.57 -40.13 -16.79
C GLY A 113 39.17 -40.20 -17.42
N ALA A 114 38.35 -39.15 -17.33
CA ALA A 114 36.95 -39.19 -17.79
C ALA A 114 36.72 -38.52 -19.16
N SER A 115 37.68 -37.74 -19.66
CA SER A 115 37.58 -36.95 -20.90
C SER A 115 38.16 -37.66 -22.14
N GLY A 116 38.55 -38.93 -22.03
CA GLY A 116 39.26 -39.69 -23.07
C GLY A 116 38.54 -39.87 -24.42
N GLU A 117 37.28 -39.47 -24.54
CA GLU A 117 36.49 -39.72 -25.76
C GLU A 117 36.11 -38.42 -26.50
N LYS A 118 37.17 -37.75 -26.99
CA LYS A 118 37.31 -37.02 -28.27
C LYS A 118 36.04 -36.51 -28.99
N ILE A 119 35.79 -35.19 -29.02
CA ILE A 119 35.39 -34.47 -30.27
C ILE A 119 35.68 -32.94 -30.17
N PRO A 120 36.11 -32.24 -31.26
CA PRO A 120 36.98 -31.05 -31.18
C PRO A 120 36.27 -29.70 -31.40
N PHE A 121 36.87 -28.64 -30.85
CA PHE A 121 36.63 -27.22 -31.18
C PHE A 121 37.92 -26.60 -31.77
N LEU A 122 37.81 -25.75 -32.81
CA LEU A 122 38.43 -24.41 -32.95
C LEU A 122 38.53 -23.93 -34.42
N ARG A 123 38.09 -22.68 -34.70
CA ARG A 123 38.98 -21.55 -35.09
C ARG A 123 38.21 -20.22 -35.23
N ILE A 124 38.76 -19.15 -34.66
CA ILE A 124 38.40 -17.73 -34.86
C ILE A 124 39.60 -17.04 -35.56
N LEU A 125 39.34 -16.01 -36.38
CA LEU A 125 40.30 -14.90 -36.66
C LEU A 125 39.56 -13.53 -36.73
N PRO A 126 40.26 -12.36 -36.58
CA PRO A 126 39.77 -11.17 -35.85
C PRO A 126 39.38 -9.91 -36.69
N MET A 127 38.99 -8.83 -35.97
CA MET A 127 38.25 -7.59 -36.32
C MET A 127 38.94 -6.50 -37.17
N ALA A 128 38.16 -5.55 -37.72
CA ALA A 128 38.61 -4.23 -38.22
C ALA A 128 37.67 -3.03 -37.89
N THR A 129 38.25 -2.06 -37.16
CA THR A 129 38.13 -0.57 -37.05
C THR A 129 36.80 0.25 -37.17
N PRO A 130 36.61 1.33 -36.35
CA PRO A 130 35.45 2.23 -36.40
C PRO A 130 35.68 3.55 -37.16
N LYS A 131 34.61 4.23 -37.60
CA LYS A 131 34.59 5.60 -38.19
C LYS A 131 33.89 6.62 -37.27
N PRO A 132 34.27 7.91 -37.26
CA PRO A 132 33.63 8.95 -36.44
C PRO A 132 32.56 9.74 -37.23
N ALA A 133 31.58 10.32 -36.53
CA ALA A 133 30.60 11.24 -37.12
C ALA A 133 30.51 12.58 -36.34
N PHE A 134 30.31 13.64 -37.11
CA PHE A 134 30.46 15.08 -36.82
C PHE A 134 29.24 15.72 -36.10
N TRP A 135 29.48 16.84 -35.41
CA TRP A 135 28.49 17.74 -34.79
C TRP A 135 28.32 19.04 -35.59
N ALA A 136 27.08 19.55 -35.71
CA ALA A 136 26.78 20.96 -36.02
C ALA A 136 25.43 21.42 -35.38
N LYS A 137 25.43 22.59 -34.71
CA LYS A 137 24.27 23.38 -34.19
C LYS A 137 23.97 24.57 -35.16
N ALA A 138 22.98 25.49 -35.05
CA ALA A 138 22.00 26.02 -34.04
C ALA A 138 20.95 26.93 -34.77
N PRO A 139 20.06 27.79 -34.17
CA PRO A 139 19.36 27.82 -32.86
C PRO A 139 17.82 28.17 -32.98
N PHE A 140 17.12 28.29 -31.84
CA PHE A 140 15.66 28.43 -31.64
C PHE A 140 15.33 29.78 -30.93
N ILE A 141 14.24 30.49 -31.27
CA ILE A 141 13.82 31.77 -30.61
C ILE A 141 12.47 31.57 -29.86
N PRO A 142 12.34 31.90 -28.54
CA PRO A 142 11.18 31.53 -27.70
C PRO A 142 9.96 32.48 -27.70
N GLU A 143 10.02 33.64 -28.33
CA GLU A 143 9.05 34.73 -28.06
C GLU A 143 7.67 34.53 -28.73
N GLN A 144 7.56 33.73 -29.80
CA GLN A 144 6.28 33.48 -30.47
C GLN A 144 5.32 32.56 -29.70
N PHE A 145 5.82 31.72 -28.79
CA PHE A 145 4.99 30.77 -28.05
C PHE A 145 4.37 31.37 -26.78
N ALA A 146 4.94 32.46 -26.26
CA ALA A 146 4.42 33.14 -25.08
C ALA A 146 3.12 33.92 -25.37
N GLU A 147 2.88 34.35 -26.61
CA GLU A 147 1.62 35.00 -27.01
C GLU A 147 0.48 33.98 -27.22
N LEU A 148 0.77 32.81 -27.79
CA LEU A 148 -0.22 31.75 -28.01
C LEU A 148 -0.74 31.16 -26.69
N ALA A 149 0.13 30.98 -25.70
CA ALA A 149 -0.25 30.47 -24.38
C ALA A 149 -1.19 31.41 -23.60
N LYS A 150 -1.07 32.73 -23.80
CA LYS A 150 -1.94 33.72 -23.15
C LYS A 150 -3.35 33.76 -23.74
N GLN A 151 -3.53 33.31 -24.98
CA GLN A 151 -4.85 33.26 -25.62
C GLN A 151 -5.64 31.99 -25.30
N GLN A 152 -5.00 30.88 -24.91
CA GLN A 152 -5.69 29.61 -24.61
C GLN A 152 -6.25 29.50 -23.18
N VAL A 153 -5.73 30.28 -22.22
CA VAL A 153 -6.19 30.21 -20.81
C VAL A 153 -7.48 31.01 -20.58
N LYS A 154 -7.90 31.88 -21.51
CA LYS A 154 -9.05 32.78 -21.31
C LYS A 154 -10.41 32.20 -21.74
N THR A 155 -10.48 30.97 -22.23
CA THR A 155 -11.67 30.46 -22.95
C THR A 155 -12.35 29.21 -22.39
N GLN A 156 -12.00 28.73 -21.19
CA GLN A 156 -12.66 27.55 -20.60
C GLN A 156 -13.15 27.72 -19.15
N LEU A 157 -13.70 28.90 -18.85
CA LEU A 157 -14.67 29.04 -17.78
C LEU A 157 -16.04 29.28 -18.43
N THR A 158 -16.72 28.19 -18.78
CA THR A 158 -18.15 28.22 -19.14
C THR A 158 -18.85 27.13 -18.35
N GLU A 159 -19.99 27.51 -17.77
CA GLU A 159 -20.85 26.77 -16.85
C GLU A 159 -21.05 25.28 -17.21
N VAL A 160 -20.85 24.40 -16.23
CA VAL A 160 -21.14 22.97 -16.33
C VAL A 160 -22.66 22.77 -16.21
N GLN A 161 -23.27 22.16 -17.22
CA GLN A 161 -24.65 21.67 -17.16
C GLN A 161 -24.77 20.50 -16.17
N PRO A 162 -25.84 20.42 -15.36
CA PRO A 162 -26.04 19.32 -14.42
C PRO A 162 -26.30 18.02 -15.19
N GLY A 163 -25.36 17.08 -15.12
CA GLY A 163 -25.51 15.72 -15.68
C GLY A 163 -24.34 15.21 -16.54
N ALA A 164 -23.33 16.04 -16.86
CA ALA A 164 -22.15 15.58 -17.59
C ALA A 164 -21.06 15.09 -16.61
N LEU A 165 -20.51 13.90 -16.86
CA LEU A 165 -19.37 13.37 -16.09
C LEU A 165 -18.14 14.28 -16.23
N PRO A 166 -17.31 14.42 -15.18
CA PRO A 166 -15.99 14.99 -15.30
C PRO A 166 -15.14 14.27 -16.37
N PRO A 167 -14.19 14.93 -17.06
CA PRO A 167 -13.43 14.32 -18.16
C PRO A 167 -12.76 12.99 -17.78
N LEU A 168 -12.14 12.92 -16.59
CA LEU A 168 -11.52 11.69 -16.08
C LEU A 168 -12.55 10.57 -15.84
N ALA A 169 -13.74 10.91 -15.34
CA ALA A 169 -14.80 9.92 -15.13
C ALA A 169 -15.36 9.40 -16.46
N GLU A 170 -15.54 10.29 -17.44
CA GLU A 170 -15.99 9.92 -18.78
C GLU A 170 -14.97 8.98 -19.47
N GLU A 171 -13.68 9.28 -19.37
CA GLU A 171 -12.61 8.44 -19.89
C GLU A 171 -12.62 7.04 -19.25
N ILE A 172 -12.75 6.98 -17.93
CA ILE A 172 -12.85 5.71 -17.19
C ILE A 172 -14.06 4.90 -17.64
N VAL A 173 -15.26 5.51 -17.68
CA VAL A 173 -16.51 4.84 -18.05
C VAL A 173 -16.43 4.32 -19.49
N ASN A 174 -15.95 5.13 -20.42
CA ASN A 174 -15.81 4.73 -21.83
C ASN A 174 -14.80 3.59 -21.98
N SER A 175 -13.64 3.68 -21.32
CA SER A 175 -12.61 2.63 -21.34
C SER A 175 -13.16 1.30 -20.80
N VAL A 176 -13.83 1.34 -19.65
CA VAL A 176 -14.41 0.15 -19.01
C VAL A 176 -15.54 -0.47 -19.85
N LYS A 177 -16.42 0.35 -20.45
CA LYS A 177 -17.47 -0.14 -21.37
C LYS A 177 -16.90 -0.78 -22.64
N ASN A 178 -15.73 -0.31 -23.08
CA ASN A 178 -14.99 -0.89 -24.20
C ASN A 178 -14.16 -2.13 -23.81
N GLY A 179 -14.33 -2.65 -22.60
CA GLY A 179 -13.73 -3.91 -22.16
C GLY A 179 -12.41 -3.75 -21.41
N ALA A 180 -12.02 -2.54 -21.01
CA ALA A 180 -10.82 -2.34 -20.20
C ALA A 180 -10.89 -3.12 -18.88
N SER A 181 -9.76 -3.72 -18.53
CA SER A 181 -9.55 -4.43 -17.27
C SER A 181 -9.45 -3.45 -16.08
N LYS A 182 -9.57 -4.01 -14.88
CA LYS A 182 -9.35 -3.25 -13.62
C LYS A 182 -7.99 -2.56 -13.56
N LYS A 183 -6.96 -3.19 -14.15
CA LYS A 183 -5.59 -2.66 -14.19
C LYS A 183 -5.48 -1.48 -15.15
N GLU A 184 -6.12 -1.55 -16.31
CA GLU A 184 -6.16 -0.44 -17.27
C GLU A 184 -6.96 0.75 -16.71
N MET A 185 -8.07 0.47 -16.01
CA MET A 185 -8.82 1.51 -15.29
C MET A 185 -7.98 2.20 -14.21
N LEU A 186 -7.20 1.44 -13.44
CA LEU A 186 -6.29 2.00 -12.43
C LEU A 186 -5.20 2.86 -13.07
N ALA A 187 -4.64 2.45 -14.21
CA ALA A 187 -3.63 3.23 -14.92
C ALA A 187 -4.16 4.62 -15.36
N LEU A 188 -5.44 4.72 -15.71
CA LEU A 188 -6.09 6.01 -16.01
C LEU A 188 -6.20 6.89 -14.76
N LEU A 189 -6.51 6.28 -13.62
CA LEU A 189 -6.55 6.98 -12.33
C LEU A 189 -5.15 7.35 -11.83
N GLU A 190 -4.11 6.60 -12.16
CA GLU A 190 -2.74 6.82 -11.67
C GLU A 190 -1.86 7.61 -12.65
N GLY A 191 -2.45 8.14 -13.74
CA GLY A 191 -1.79 9.05 -14.68
C GLY A 191 -1.54 10.44 -14.09
N GLU A 192 -1.51 11.48 -14.94
CA GLU A 192 -1.35 12.88 -14.52
C GLU A 192 -2.64 13.43 -13.90
N THR A 193 -3.05 12.90 -12.75
CA THR A 193 -4.27 13.30 -12.07
C THR A 193 -4.00 13.57 -10.59
N THR A 194 -4.64 14.60 -10.04
CA THR A 194 -4.53 14.93 -8.62
C THR A 194 -5.47 14.04 -7.79
N LYS A 195 -5.22 13.91 -6.48
CA LYS A 195 -6.16 13.29 -5.54
C LYS A 195 -7.60 13.82 -5.69
N ALA A 196 -7.78 15.14 -5.79
CA ALA A 196 -9.08 15.77 -6.00
C ALA A 196 -9.75 15.31 -7.29
N MET A 197 -9.01 15.26 -8.41
CA MET A 197 -9.55 14.76 -9.69
C MET A 197 -10.00 13.31 -9.59
N ARG A 198 -9.17 12.45 -8.99
CA ARG A 198 -9.48 11.01 -8.83
C ARG A 198 -10.69 10.80 -7.93
N ARG A 199 -10.80 11.57 -6.85
CA ARG A 199 -11.94 11.50 -5.93
C ARG A 199 -13.23 11.96 -6.61
N LYS A 200 -13.22 13.13 -7.25
CA LYS A 200 -14.36 13.66 -8.00
C LYS A 200 -14.82 12.71 -9.11
N ALA A 201 -13.88 12.06 -9.80
CA ALA A 201 -14.23 11.08 -10.83
C ALA A 201 -14.94 9.86 -10.24
N ARG A 202 -14.45 9.32 -9.11
CA ARG A 202 -15.07 8.20 -8.40
C ARG A 202 -16.47 8.54 -7.90
N GLU A 203 -16.65 9.73 -7.32
CA GLU A 203 -17.94 10.22 -6.83
C GLU A 203 -18.96 10.33 -7.98
N ALA A 204 -18.57 10.95 -9.09
CA ALA A 204 -19.45 11.10 -10.26
C ALA A 204 -19.86 9.77 -10.89
N ILE A 205 -18.93 8.82 -11.03
CA ILE A 205 -19.23 7.45 -11.52
C ILE A 205 -20.21 6.76 -10.58
N THR A 206 -19.99 6.90 -9.28
CA THR A 206 -20.82 6.27 -8.25
C THR A 206 -22.23 6.84 -8.24
N GLU A 207 -22.37 8.16 -8.33
CA GLU A 207 -23.65 8.84 -8.41
C GLU A 207 -24.44 8.40 -9.64
N GLN A 208 -23.82 8.38 -10.81
CA GLN A 208 -24.49 7.95 -12.05
C GLN A 208 -24.89 6.48 -12.03
N ALA A 209 -24.05 5.60 -11.46
CA ALA A 209 -24.33 4.17 -11.35
C ALA A 209 -25.32 3.82 -10.23
N SER A 210 -25.54 4.72 -9.26
CA SER A 210 -26.35 4.46 -8.06
C SER A 210 -27.79 4.02 -8.37
N ALA A 211 -28.38 4.51 -9.45
CA ALA A 211 -29.72 4.11 -9.89
C ALA A 211 -29.80 2.64 -10.35
N LYS A 212 -28.68 2.06 -10.82
CA LYS A 212 -28.63 0.68 -11.35
C LYS A 212 -27.99 -0.31 -10.37
N ALA A 213 -27.04 0.12 -9.54
CA ALA A 213 -26.51 -0.68 -8.43
C ALA A 213 -26.38 0.13 -7.13
N PRO A 214 -27.50 0.40 -6.45
CA PRO A 214 -27.51 1.18 -5.22
C PRO A 214 -26.64 0.54 -4.11
N GLU A 215 -26.70 -0.78 -3.94
CA GLU A 215 -25.92 -1.47 -2.89
C GLU A 215 -24.41 -1.37 -3.14
N LYS A 216 -23.95 -1.49 -4.39
CA LYS A 216 -22.53 -1.35 -4.72
C LYS A 216 -22.07 0.10 -4.60
N ALA A 217 -22.91 1.06 -4.99
CA ALA A 217 -22.60 2.47 -4.86
C ALA A 217 -22.44 2.86 -3.38
N GLU A 218 -23.37 2.42 -2.52
CA GLU A 218 -23.29 2.64 -1.07
C GLU A 218 -22.04 1.99 -0.47
N ARG A 219 -21.77 0.72 -0.81
CA ARG A 219 -20.57 0.01 -0.33
C ARG A 219 -19.29 0.71 -0.77
N PHE A 220 -19.20 1.10 -2.03
CA PHE A 220 -18.03 1.78 -2.58
C PHE A 220 -17.78 3.12 -1.89
N SER A 221 -18.82 3.92 -1.66
CA SER A 221 -18.71 5.19 -0.92
C SER A 221 -18.19 4.98 0.51
N LYS A 222 -18.69 3.96 1.22
CA LYS A 222 -18.18 3.60 2.56
C LYS A 222 -16.72 3.16 2.52
N ASP A 223 -16.33 2.39 1.51
CA ASP A 223 -14.95 1.92 1.37
C ASP A 223 -13.98 3.02 0.96
N MET A 224 -14.41 4.00 0.17
CA MET A 224 -13.61 5.19 -0.10
C MET A 224 -13.26 5.91 1.20
N ASP A 225 -14.27 6.16 2.04
CA ASP A 225 -14.08 6.77 3.35
C ASP A 225 -13.20 5.93 4.30
N ALA A 226 -13.44 4.62 4.35
CA ALA A 226 -12.65 3.70 5.15
C ALA A 226 -11.18 3.62 4.68
N ALA A 227 -10.91 3.72 3.38
CA ALA A 227 -9.54 3.72 2.86
C ALA A 227 -8.73 4.94 3.32
N GLU A 228 -9.36 6.12 3.39
CA GLU A 228 -8.70 7.33 3.91
C GLU A 228 -8.39 7.14 5.39
N LYS A 229 -9.37 6.72 6.20
CA LYS A 229 -9.17 6.45 7.63
C LYS A 229 -8.15 5.34 7.89
N ALA A 230 -8.06 4.34 7.01
CA ALA A 230 -7.06 3.28 7.07
C ALA A 230 -5.66 3.83 6.78
N MET A 231 -5.51 4.71 5.79
CA MET A 231 -4.26 5.41 5.52
C MET A 231 -3.84 6.25 6.73
N LEU A 232 -4.74 7.05 7.32
CA LEU A 232 -4.44 7.86 8.52
C LEU A 232 -4.05 6.99 9.74
N SER A 233 -4.75 5.86 9.91
CA SER A 233 -4.48 4.86 10.97
C SER A 233 -3.15 4.12 10.78
N ASP A 234 -2.57 4.16 9.58
CA ASP A 234 -1.24 3.63 9.26
C ASP A 234 -0.17 4.72 9.35
N HIS A 235 -0.49 5.93 8.89
CA HIS A 235 0.41 7.09 8.91
C HIS A 235 0.78 7.50 10.33
N ILE A 236 -0.10 7.37 11.32
CA ILE A 236 0.25 7.70 12.72
C ILE A 236 1.45 6.91 13.26
N TYR A 237 1.84 5.77 12.65
CA TYR A 237 3.03 5.00 13.00
C TYR A 237 4.34 5.54 12.39
N THR A 238 4.27 6.49 11.45
CA THR A 238 5.43 7.20 10.89
C THR A 238 5.87 8.37 11.78
N LEU A 239 4.95 8.88 12.59
CA LEU A 239 5.18 10.02 13.46
C LEU A 239 6.16 9.68 14.60
N ASP A 240 6.88 10.71 15.05
CA ASP A 240 7.86 10.67 16.16
C ASP A 240 9.07 9.76 15.92
N LYS A 241 9.30 9.36 14.67
CA LYS A 241 10.45 8.55 14.26
C LYS A 241 11.24 9.25 13.18
N PRO A 242 12.58 9.17 13.21
CA PRO A 242 13.37 9.63 12.10
C PRO A 242 13.15 8.70 10.89
N VAL A 243 13.20 9.27 9.69
CA VAL A 243 12.81 8.58 8.44
C VAL A 243 13.65 7.31 8.20
N ASP A 244 14.89 7.28 8.65
CA ASP A 244 15.81 6.14 8.54
C ASP A 244 15.42 4.94 9.40
N GLU A 245 14.66 5.14 10.48
CA GLU A 245 14.10 4.06 11.32
C GLU A 245 12.80 3.47 10.74
N LEU A 246 12.19 4.13 9.75
CA LEU A 246 10.99 3.62 9.09
C LEU A 246 11.34 2.51 8.09
N ASP A 247 10.48 1.50 8.03
CA ASP A 247 10.50 0.52 6.94
C ASP A 247 10.16 1.22 5.61
N ASP A 248 10.61 0.64 4.48
CA ASP A 248 10.48 1.28 3.16
C ASP A 248 9.03 1.59 2.79
N ARG A 249 8.08 0.78 3.26
CA ARG A 249 6.64 1.01 3.07
C ARG A 249 6.15 2.23 3.86
N ARG A 250 6.58 2.40 5.11
CA ARG A 250 6.27 3.59 5.92
C ARG A 250 6.95 4.85 5.42
N LYS A 251 8.14 4.75 4.82
CA LYS A 251 8.78 5.88 4.13
C LYS A 251 7.93 6.33 2.94
N GLN A 252 7.50 5.40 2.09
CA GLN A 252 6.60 5.71 0.98
C GLN A 252 5.28 6.30 1.48
N LEU A 253 4.71 5.76 2.57
CA LEU A 253 3.47 6.29 3.15
C LEU A 253 3.61 7.73 3.65
N ALA A 254 4.74 8.08 4.27
CA ALA A 254 5.00 9.45 4.70
C ALA A 254 5.15 10.39 3.49
N ASP A 255 5.86 9.95 2.46
CA ASP A 255 5.99 10.70 1.20
C ASP A 255 4.64 10.89 0.49
N ASP A 256 3.82 9.84 0.41
CA ASP A 256 2.47 9.91 -0.16
C ASP A 256 1.56 10.84 0.67
N PHE A 257 1.73 10.86 2.00
CA PHE A 257 1.01 11.75 2.89
C PHE A 257 1.29 13.21 2.57
N ASP A 258 2.58 13.56 2.52
CA ASP A 258 3.05 14.93 2.34
C ASP A 258 2.75 15.49 0.93
N ASN A 259 2.65 14.62 -0.09
CA ASN A 259 2.56 15.06 -1.48
C ASN A 259 1.18 14.91 -2.16
N ASP A 260 0.33 13.95 -1.75
CA ASP A 260 -0.87 13.58 -2.53
C ASP A 260 -2.04 13.01 -1.70
N SER A 261 -2.00 13.13 -0.36
CA SER A 261 -3.07 12.60 0.48
C SER A 261 -4.32 13.47 0.55
N GLY A 262 -4.14 14.79 0.45
CA GLY A 262 -5.16 15.80 0.74
C GLY A 262 -5.42 15.99 2.25
N TRP A 263 -4.51 15.52 3.10
CA TRP A 263 -4.61 15.65 4.55
C TRP A 263 -3.40 16.39 5.09
N SER A 264 -3.62 17.21 6.11
CA SER A 264 -2.56 17.86 6.88
C SER A 264 -2.66 17.50 8.36
N LEU A 265 -1.57 17.71 9.10
CA LEU A 265 -1.61 17.60 10.56
C LEU A 265 -2.25 18.85 11.15
N ALA A 266 -3.15 18.67 12.10
CA ALA A 266 -3.78 19.78 12.82
C ALA A 266 -2.73 20.67 13.50
N SER A 267 -2.87 21.98 13.29
CA SER A 267 -2.16 23.02 14.02
C SER A 267 -2.70 23.19 15.45
N ASP A 268 -2.01 23.95 16.29
CA ASP A 268 -2.54 24.27 17.63
C ASP A 268 -3.87 25.04 17.55
N GLU A 269 -4.08 25.85 16.52
CA GLU A 269 -5.33 26.58 16.27
C GLU A 269 -6.49 25.61 15.96
N ASP A 270 -6.25 24.62 15.09
CA ASP A 270 -7.24 23.57 14.78
C ASP A 270 -7.61 22.75 16.03
N LEU A 271 -6.64 22.47 16.90
CA LEU A 271 -6.87 21.73 18.14
C LEU A 271 -7.68 22.56 19.16
N GLU A 272 -7.43 23.86 19.23
CA GLU A 272 -8.19 24.78 20.07
C GLU A 272 -9.68 24.83 19.66
N GLU A 273 -9.99 24.82 18.36
CA GLU A 273 -11.37 24.73 17.86
C GLU A 273 -12.07 23.43 18.30
N LEU A 274 -11.31 22.34 18.34
CA LEU A 274 -11.79 21.04 18.83
C LEU A 274 -11.86 20.96 20.37
N GLY A 275 -11.38 21.97 21.09
CA GLY A 275 -11.35 22.01 22.55
C GLY A 275 -10.30 21.09 23.20
N ILE A 276 -9.29 20.70 22.43
CA ILE A 276 -8.19 19.83 22.87
C ILE A 276 -6.85 20.53 22.69
N LYS A 277 -5.77 19.99 23.28
CA LYS A 277 -4.43 20.56 23.18
C LYS A 277 -3.43 19.55 22.66
N SER A 278 -2.33 20.02 22.08
CA SER A 278 -1.21 19.15 21.67
C SER A 278 -0.71 18.25 22.80
N SER A 279 -0.75 18.71 24.06
CA SER A 279 -0.41 17.90 25.24
C SER A 279 -1.42 16.80 25.58
N ASP A 280 -2.64 16.84 25.05
CA ASP A 280 -3.61 15.76 25.20
C ASP A 280 -3.29 14.58 24.25
N LEU A 281 -2.58 14.84 23.15
CA LEU A 281 -2.31 13.87 22.08
C LEU A 281 -1.11 12.97 22.38
N VAL A 282 -0.32 13.29 23.40
CA VAL A 282 0.86 12.53 23.81
C VAL A 282 0.87 12.33 25.32
N ILE A 283 1.38 11.19 25.77
CA ILE A 283 1.68 10.97 27.19
C ILE A 283 3.19 10.79 27.29
N PRO A 284 3.91 11.65 28.06
CA PRO A 284 5.35 11.55 28.23
C PRO A 284 5.79 10.16 28.68
N ASP A 285 6.96 9.73 28.22
CA ASP A 285 7.58 8.43 28.56
C ASP A 285 6.68 7.22 28.22
N SER A 286 5.85 7.34 27.19
CA SER A 286 4.94 6.28 26.76
C SER A 286 4.83 6.19 25.23
N ASN A 287 4.26 5.08 24.76
CA ASN A 287 3.94 4.91 23.33
C ASN A 287 2.56 5.45 22.96
N PHE A 288 1.83 6.07 23.90
CA PHE A 288 0.55 6.70 23.58
C PHE A 288 0.76 7.84 22.58
N ARG A 289 0.04 7.76 21.47
CA ARG A 289 -0.02 8.82 20.48
C ARG A 289 -1.43 8.89 19.93
N ALA A 290 -1.97 10.10 19.88
CA ALA A 290 -3.09 10.46 19.06
C ALA A 290 -2.65 11.55 18.07
N GLN A 291 -3.40 11.72 16.99
CA GLN A 291 -3.15 12.77 16.02
C GLN A 291 -4.47 13.20 15.39
N VAL A 292 -4.69 14.50 15.24
CA VAL A 292 -5.79 15.03 14.42
C VAL A 292 -5.25 15.35 13.03
N TYR A 293 -6.00 14.89 12.03
CA TYR A 293 -5.77 15.13 10.62
C TYR A 293 -6.86 16.04 10.07
N VAL A 294 -6.47 17.08 9.35
CA VAL A 294 -7.38 18.08 8.77
C VAL A 294 -7.51 17.80 7.27
N PRO A 295 -8.73 17.66 6.73
CA PRO A 295 -8.94 17.42 5.32
C PRO A 295 -8.79 18.71 4.51
N GLU A 296 -8.18 18.61 3.33
CA GLU A 296 -8.14 19.72 2.38
C GLU A 296 -9.52 19.89 1.71
N PRO A 297 -10.13 21.09 1.77
CA PRO A 297 -11.45 21.33 1.16
C PRO A 297 -11.50 21.09 -0.35
N GLU A 298 -10.39 21.31 -1.06
CA GLU A 298 -10.31 21.06 -2.51
C GLU A 298 -10.41 19.57 -2.86
N VAL A 299 -9.98 18.70 -1.93
CA VAL A 299 -10.00 17.25 -2.13
C VAL A 299 -11.29 16.65 -1.58
N PHE A 300 -11.65 16.97 -0.34
CA PHE A 300 -12.71 16.29 0.40
C PHE A 300 -14.03 17.09 0.47
N GLY A 301 -14.02 18.35 0.05
CA GLY A 301 -15.14 19.28 0.15
C GLY A 301 -15.19 20.03 1.47
N GLU A 302 -15.86 21.19 1.48
CA GLU A 302 -15.99 22.10 2.63
C GLU A 302 -16.69 21.48 3.86
N GLN A 303 -17.36 20.35 3.70
CA GLN A 303 -18.08 19.65 4.78
C GLN A 303 -17.30 18.47 5.36
N ALA A 304 -16.07 18.24 4.90
CA ALA A 304 -15.24 17.15 5.40
C ALA A 304 -14.80 17.43 6.83
N ASN A 305 -15.01 16.45 7.71
CA ASN A 305 -14.65 16.57 9.12
C ASN A 305 -13.17 16.21 9.33
N PRO A 306 -12.47 16.87 10.28
CA PRO A 306 -11.21 16.38 10.80
C PRO A 306 -11.34 14.96 11.38
N VAL A 307 -10.23 14.23 11.40
CA VAL A 307 -10.18 12.86 11.91
C VAL A 307 -9.17 12.74 13.04
N LEU A 308 -9.64 12.39 14.23
CA LEU A 308 -8.80 11.99 15.36
C LEU A 308 -8.41 10.52 15.22
N VAL A 309 -7.11 10.24 15.18
CA VAL A 309 -6.59 8.87 15.10
C VAL A 309 -5.79 8.53 16.35
N PHE A 310 -6.03 7.34 16.90
CA PHE A 310 -5.22 6.76 17.97
C PHE A 310 -4.25 5.70 17.44
N ARG A 311 -2.98 5.80 17.83
CA ARG A 311 -1.95 4.82 17.46
C ARG A 311 -2.14 3.54 18.26
N GLY A 312 -2.10 2.40 17.58
CA GLY A 312 -2.08 1.10 18.25
C GLY A 312 -0.69 0.71 18.77
N THR A 313 -0.60 -0.48 19.37
CA THR A 313 0.67 -1.02 19.85
C THR A 313 1.65 -1.24 18.69
N GLU A 314 2.89 -0.82 18.87
CA GLU A 314 4.00 -1.12 17.96
C GLU A 314 4.67 -2.42 18.39
N GLY A 315 4.85 -3.40 17.48
CA GLY A 315 5.68 -4.58 17.78
C GLY A 315 5.67 -5.69 16.71
N GLY A 316 6.88 -6.11 16.29
CA GLY A 316 7.17 -7.25 15.39
C GLY A 316 7.20 -8.61 16.11
N SER A 317 8.29 -9.38 16.01
CA SER A 317 8.42 -10.72 16.63
C SER A 317 8.14 -10.74 18.14
N ASP A 318 8.37 -9.61 18.83
CA ASP A 318 8.09 -9.41 20.27
C ASP A 318 6.60 -9.25 20.61
N TRP A 319 5.72 -9.09 19.62
CA TRP A 319 4.27 -9.11 19.81
C TRP A 319 3.79 -10.49 20.29
N THR A 320 4.48 -11.56 19.85
CA THR A 320 4.13 -12.96 20.15
C THR A 320 4.76 -13.50 21.44
N GLN A 321 5.85 -12.90 21.94
CA GLN A 321 6.62 -13.48 23.05
C GLN A 321 6.31 -12.95 24.46
N ALA A 322 5.73 -11.76 24.65
CA ALA A 322 5.39 -11.29 26.01
C ALA A 322 4.49 -10.03 26.11
N ASN A 323 4.27 -9.26 25.03
CA ASN A 323 3.78 -7.88 25.15
C ASN A 323 2.26 -7.70 25.08
N LEU A 324 1.51 -8.61 24.44
CA LEU A 324 0.05 -8.49 24.33
C LEU A 324 -0.67 -8.51 25.70
N PRO A 325 -0.32 -9.41 26.66
CA PRO A 325 -0.91 -9.41 28.00
C PRO A 325 -0.50 -8.21 28.87
N GLN A 326 0.67 -7.61 28.61
CA GLN A 326 1.11 -6.41 29.33
C GLN A 326 0.47 -5.13 28.78
N GLY A 327 0.17 -5.07 27.47
CA GLY A 327 -0.68 -4.05 26.87
C GLY A 327 -2.05 -4.00 27.56
N LEU A 328 -2.64 -5.17 27.80
CA LEU A 328 -3.90 -5.34 28.54
C LEU A 328 -3.87 -4.85 30.01
N ASN A 329 -2.67 -4.61 30.59
CA ASN A 329 -2.47 -4.15 31.97
C ASN A 329 -2.02 -2.67 32.06
N ARG A 330 -1.41 -2.11 31.00
CA ARG A 330 -1.10 -0.67 30.84
C ARG A 330 -2.33 0.16 30.40
N ASP A 331 -3.41 -0.53 30.03
CA ASP A 331 -4.68 0.00 29.52
C ASP A 331 -5.28 1.16 30.32
N SER A 332 -5.07 1.25 31.63
CA SER A 332 -5.82 2.25 32.40
C SER A 332 -5.50 3.70 32.04
N VAL A 333 -4.24 4.02 31.73
CA VAL A 333 -3.82 5.39 31.46
C VAL A 333 -4.18 5.81 30.04
N TYR A 334 -4.03 4.92 29.06
CA TYR A 334 -4.36 5.22 27.66
C TYR A 334 -5.87 5.34 27.45
N TYR A 335 -6.65 4.42 28.01
CA TYR A 335 -8.12 4.52 27.95
C TYR A 335 -8.65 5.73 28.72
N LYS A 336 -8.06 6.07 29.87
CA LYS A 336 -8.40 7.30 30.59
C LYS A 336 -8.16 8.54 29.73
N GLN A 337 -7.01 8.60 29.05
CA GLN A 337 -6.69 9.72 28.16
C GLN A 337 -7.65 9.77 26.96
N ALA A 338 -7.97 8.63 26.34
CA ALA A 338 -8.93 8.56 25.25
C ALA A 338 -10.34 9.01 25.65
N VAL A 339 -10.82 8.60 26.84
CA VAL A 339 -12.11 9.09 27.39
C VAL A 339 -12.04 10.59 27.71
N THR A 340 -10.90 11.08 28.20
CA THR A 340 -10.69 12.51 28.48
C THR A 340 -10.77 13.33 27.19
N ILE A 341 -10.08 12.90 26.13
CA ILE A 341 -10.17 13.53 24.81
C ILE A 341 -11.60 13.48 24.29
N GLY A 342 -12.26 12.32 24.33
CA GLY A 342 -13.66 12.19 23.90
C GLY A 342 -14.62 13.12 24.66
N SER A 343 -14.43 13.27 25.97
CA SER A 343 -15.23 14.18 26.79
C SER A 343 -14.99 15.66 26.44
N LYS A 344 -13.76 16.04 26.08
CA LYS A 344 -13.44 17.40 25.60
C LYS A 344 -14.08 17.68 24.24
N LEU A 345 -14.00 16.72 23.32
CA LEU A 345 -14.65 16.81 22.01
C LEU A 345 -16.18 16.94 22.15
N GLN A 346 -16.79 16.21 23.08
CA GLN A 346 -18.23 16.34 23.36
C GLN A 346 -18.62 17.75 23.81
N GLN A 347 -17.74 18.42 24.56
CA GLN A 347 -17.97 19.75 25.12
C GLN A 347 -17.79 20.85 24.08
N SER A 348 -16.80 20.73 23.18
CA SER A 348 -16.63 21.68 22.07
C SER A 348 -17.76 21.56 21.06
N ALA A 349 -18.34 20.35 20.91
CA ALA A 349 -19.34 20.02 19.90
C ALA A 349 -18.89 20.30 18.44
N ALA A 350 -17.57 20.51 18.25
CA ALA A 350 -16.97 20.68 16.94
C ALA A 350 -17.03 19.33 16.19
N PRO A 351 -17.44 19.33 14.91
CA PRO A 351 -17.63 18.09 14.17
C PRO A 351 -16.29 17.41 13.90
N ILE A 352 -16.19 16.14 14.28
CA ILE A 352 -14.98 15.33 14.12
C ILE A 352 -15.36 13.86 13.96
N GLU A 353 -14.50 13.10 13.30
CA GLU A 353 -14.59 11.64 13.23
C GLU A 353 -13.38 11.00 13.91
N ILE A 354 -13.52 9.74 14.33
CA ILE A 354 -12.45 9.04 15.04
C ILE A 354 -12.05 7.78 14.28
N ALA A 355 -10.77 7.46 14.22
CA ALA A 355 -10.29 6.21 13.66
C ALA A 355 -9.16 5.59 14.48
N GLY A 356 -8.89 4.32 14.27
CA GLY A 356 -7.78 3.66 14.95
C GLY A 356 -7.64 2.19 14.59
N HIS A 357 -6.40 1.70 14.71
CA HIS A 357 -6.02 0.33 14.39
C HIS A 357 -5.55 -0.41 15.65
N SER A 358 -5.83 -1.72 15.77
CA SER A 358 -5.32 -2.55 16.86
C SER A 358 -5.76 -2.01 18.23
N LEU A 359 -4.86 -1.81 19.19
CA LEU A 359 -5.14 -1.11 20.46
C LEU A 359 -5.74 0.28 20.22
N GLY A 360 -5.27 0.99 19.19
CA GLY A 360 -5.76 2.31 18.81
C GLY A 360 -7.25 2.29 18.51
N GLY A 361 -7.77 1.24 17.86
CA GLY A 361 -9.21 1.10 17.61
C GLY A 361 -10.04 0.91 18.90
N GLY A 362 -9.46 0.28 19.94
CA GLY A 362 -10.08 0.22 21.27
C GLY A 362 -10.15 1.60 21.92
N LEU A 363 -9.06 2.37 21.86
CA LEU A 363 -9.01 3.76 22.33
C LEU A 363 -10.01 4.65 21.57
N SER A 364 -10.10 4.50 20.24
CA SER A 364 -11.08 5.20 19.40
C SER A 364 -12.51 4.85 19.80
N SER A 365 -12.79 3.58 20.09
CA SER A 365 -14.10 3.15 20.59
C SER A 365 -14.43 3.80 21.94
N ALA A 366 -13.45 3.92 22.84
CA ALA A 366 -13.66 4.57 24.14
C ALA A 366 -13.90 6.08 23.98
N ALA A 367 -13.15 6.74 23.10
CA ALA A 367 -13.36 8.14 22.76
C ALA A 367 -14.75 8.36 22.13
N SER A 368 -15.18 7.50 21.21
CA SER A 368 -16.53 7.49 20.59
C SER A 368 -17.64 7.39 21.63
N LYS A 369 -17.51 6.43 22.55
CA LYS A 369 -18.49 6.25 23.63
C LYS A 369 -18.51 7.45 24.57
N ALA A 370 -17.39 8.13 24.79
CA ALA A 370 -17.33 9.35 25.58
C ALA A 370 -17.86 10.59 24.84
N SER A 371 -17.78 10.62 23.52
CA SER A 371 -18.02 11.81 22.70
C SER A 371 -19.26 11.79 21.81
N GLY A 372 -19.88 10.63 21.62
CA GLY A 372 -20.96 10.46 20.66
C GLY A 372 -20.56 10.54 19.18
N PHE A 373 -19.28 10.77 18.85
CA PHE A 373 -18.82 10.89 17.46
C PHE A 373 -18.62 9.54 16.76
N LYS A 374 -18.80 9.55 15.44
CA LYS A 374 -18.60 8.38 14.58
C LYS A 374 -17.16 7.88 14.64
N THR A 375 -17.00 6.57 14.58
CA THR A 375 -15.71 5.92 14.71
C THR A 375 -15.55 4.76 13.75
N THR A 376 -14.41 4.69 13.08
CA THR A 376 -14.04 3.57 12.22
C THR A 376 -12.81 2.87 12.78
N THR A 377 -12.93 1.59 13.12
CA THR A 377 -11.83 0.82 13.69
C THR A 377 -11.34 -0.26 12.72
N PHE A 378 -10.04 -0.56 12.75
CA PHE A 378 -9.42 -1.55 11.88
C PHE A 378 -8.71 -2.61 12.73
N ASN A 379 -9.03 -3.89 12.51
CA ASN A 379 -8.47 -5.03 13.27
C ASN A 379 -8.35 -4.70 14.77
N SER A 380 -9.42 -4.15 15.36
CA SER A 380 -9.32 -3.44 16.63
C SER A 380 -9.46 -4.34 17.84
N ALA A 381 -8.78 -3.98 18.93
CA ALA A 381 -9.02 -4.58 20.23
C ALA A 381 -10.46 -4.31 20.73
N GLY A 382 -11.05 -5.26 21.45
CA GLY A 382 -12.36 -5.07 22.05
C GLY A 382 -12.36 -4.04 23.19
N LEU A 383 -13.51 -3.40 23.42
CA LEU A 383 -13.70 -2.42 24.49
C LEU A 383 -14.62 -3.01 25.56
N HIS A 384 -14.16 -3.10 26.81
CA HIS A 384 -15.04 -3.54 27.89
C HIS A 384 -16.11 -2.48 28.20
N ARG A 385 -17.38 -2.88 28.34
CA ARG A 385 -18.53 -1.96 28.54
C ARG A 385 -18.33 -0.97 29.70
N LYS A 386 -17.71 -1.44 30.78
CA LYS A 386 -17.41 -0.63 31.98
C LYS A 386 -16.17 0.27 31.87
N THR A 387 -15.39 0.18 30.79
CA THR A 387 -14.15 0.97 30.67
C THR A 387 -14.45 2.46 30.65
N VAL A 388 -15.46 2.88 29.89
CA VAL A 388 -15.83 4.28 29.74
C VAL A 388 -16.47 4.82 31.02
N GLU A 389 -17.33 4.02 31.66
CA GLU A 389 -17.93 4.31 32.97
C GLU A 389 -16.87 4.50 34.06
N ARG A 390 -15.85 3.63 34.08
CA ARG A 390 -14.73 3.72 35.05
C ARG A 390 -14.00 5.06 34.99
N TYR A 391 -13.98 5.72 33.83
CA TYR A 391 -13.30 7.00 33.64
C TYR A 391 -14.25 8.20 33.66
N GLY A 392 -15.48 8.03 34.17
CA GLY A 392 -16.34 9.13 34.56
C GLY A 392 -17.45 9.49 33.57
N VAL A 393 -17.69 8.67 32.55
CA VAL A 393 -18.84 8.85 31.63
C VAL A 393 -19.88 7.75 31.90
N PRO A 394 -20.97 8.05 32.64
CA PRO A 394 -22.02 7.08 32.96
C PRO A 394 -22.61 6.42 31.70
N GLU A 395 -23.00 5.15 31.78
CA GLU A 395 -23.54 4.40 30.63
C GLU A 395 -24.69 5.13 29.91
N ALA A 396 -25.57 5.81 30.66
CA ALA A 396 -26.68 6.60 30.12
C ALA A 396 -26.25 7.84 29.30
N MET A 397 -25.01 8.30 29.45
CA MET A 397 -24.44 9.45 28.74
C MET A 397 -23.50 9.02 27.62
N GLN A 398 -23.27 7.72 27.43
CA GLN A 398 -22.37 7.24 26.40
C GLN A 398 -23.02 7.26 25.01
N GLY A 399 -22.21 7.52 23.98
CA GLY A 399 -22.62 7.44 22.58
C GLY A 399 -23.15 6.07 22.17
N SER A 400 -23.96 6.02 21.11
CA SER A 400 -24.51 4.74 20.59
C SER A 400 -23.41 3.81 20.11
N ASP A 401 -23.61 2.50 20.28
CA ASP A 401 -22.74 1.47 19.67
C ASP A 401 -22.83 1.51 18.13
N ASP A 402 -23.89 2.07 17.56
CA ASP A 402 -24.06 2.26 16.11
C ASP A 402 -23.05 3.27 15.52
N ASN A 403 -22.46 4.11 16.36
CA ASN A 403 -21.42 5.05 15.93
C ASN A 403 -20.10 4.34 15.60
N ILE A 404 -19.93 3.09 16.01
CA ILE A 404 -18.68 2.33 15.85
C ILE A 404 -18.82 1.35 14.68
N THR A 405 -18.11 1.63 13.61
CA THR A 405 -17.97 0.76 12.43
C THR A 405 -16.64 0.03 12.47
N ARG A 406 -16.68 -1.30 12.37
CA ARG A 406 -15.48 -2.15 12.47
C ARG A 406 -15.13 -2.77 11.14
N TYR A 407 -13.89 -2.60 10.71
CA TYR A 407 -13.28 -3.31 9.61
C TYR A 407 -12.32 -4.36 10.17
N ARG A 408 -12.47 -5.62 9.74
CA ARG A 408 -11.58 -6.72 10.13
C ARG A 408 -11.24 -7.60 8.96
N ILE A 409 -10.04 -8.19 8.93
CA ILE A 409 -9.68 -9.21 7.94
C ILE A 409 -9.99 -10.60 8.49
N GLU A 410 -10.56 -11.48 7.67
CA GLU A 410 -10.86 -12.85 8.09
C GLU A 410 -9.60 -13.61 8.55
N GLY A 411 -9.66 -14.14 9.78
CA GLY A 411 -8.60 -14.96 10.36
C GLY A 411 -7.42 -14.17 10.93
N GLU A 412 -7.53 -12.85 11.06
CA GLU A 412 -6.53 -12.03 11.75
C GLU A 412 -6.41 -12.40 13.24
N LEU A 413 -5.27 -12.02 13.82
CA LEU A 413 -4.80 -12.56 15.08
C LEU A 413 -5.61 -12.13 16.31
N LEU A 414 -6.09 -10.90 16.39
CA LEU A 414 -6.94 -10.44 17.48
C LEU A 414 -8.34 -11.07 17.43
N THR A 415 -8.96 -11.19 16.26
CA THR A 415 -10.20 -11.96 16.08
C THR A 415 -10.00 -13.40 16.57
N PHE A 416 -8.89 -14.04 16.21
CA PHE A 416 -8.60 -15.41 16.70
C PHE A 416 -8.40 -15.47 18.22
N LEU A 417 -7.70 -14.51 18.83
CA LEU A 417 -7.46 -14.50 20.28
C LEU A 417 -8.73 -14.18 21.07
N GLN A 418 -9.62 -13.34 20.53
CA GLN A 418 -10.86 -12.90 21.17
C GLN A 418 -12.01 -13.89 20.98
N GLU A 419 -12.16 -14.50 19.80
CA GLU A 419 -13.31 -15.34 19.44
C GLU A 419 -13.00 -16.85 19.50
N ASP A 420 -11.78 -17.29 19.17
CA ASP A 420 -11.47 -18.72 18.94
C ASP A 420 -10.74 -19.43 20.10
N ILE A 421 -10.32 -18.71 21.15
CA ILE A 421 -9.71 -19.32 22.35
C ILE A 421 -10.76 -19.38 23.48
N PRO A 422 -11.28 -20.57 23.85
CA PRO A 422 -12.41 -20.71 24.78
C PRO A 422 -12.18 -20.17 26.20
N LEU A 423 -10.92 -19.99 26.61
CA LEU A 423 -10.57 -19.42 27.91
C LEU A 423 -10.41 -17.88 27.86
N VAL A 424 -9.99 -17.34 26.71
CA VAL A 424 -9.79 -15.90 26.50
C VAL A 424 -11.10 -15.24 26.08
N SER A 425 -11.95 -15.89 25.29
CA SER A 425 -13.29 -15.38 24.95
C SER A 425 -14.21 -15.21 26.17
N ARG A 426 -13.89 -15.86 27.31
CA ARG A 426 -14.57 -15.64 28.60
C ARG A 426 -14.03 -14.45 29.41
N LEU A 427 -12.84 -13.95 29.08
CA LEU A 427 -12.11 -12.93 29.85
C LEU A 427 -11.82 -11.65 29.04
N ALA A 428 -11.77 -11.73 27.71
CA ALA A 428 -11.61 -10.61 26.80
C ALA A 428 -12.99 -10.04 26.46
N PRO A 429 -13.18 -8.71 26.54
CA PRO A 429 -14.42 -8.09 26.16
C PRO A 429 -14.63 -8.19 24.64
N ASP A 430 -15.87 -8.46 24.23
CA ASP A 430 -16.27 -8.31 22.83
C ASP A 430 -15.94 -6.90 22.34
N ALA A 431 -15.58 -6.77 21.06
CA ALA A 431 -15.54 -5.45 20.44
C ALA A 431 -16.95 -4.83 20.48
N ILE A 432 -17.04 -3.58 20.95
CA ILE A 432 -18.28 -2.79 20.92
C ILE A 432 -18.49 -2.25 19.51
N GLY A 433 -19.75 -2.16 19.07
CA GLY A 433 -20.14 -1.78 17.71
C GLY A 433 -21.19 -2.73 17.14
N ASN A 434 -22.10 -2.18 16.32
CA ASN A 434 -23.14 -2.98 15.66
C ASN A 434 -22.85 -3.26 14.18
N THR A 435 -21.91 -2.51 13.57
CA THR A 435 -21.57 -2.65 12.15
C THR A 435 -20.19 -3.28 12.01
N THR A 436 -20.14 -4.53 11.51
CA THR A 436 -18.88 -5.23 11.20
C THR A 436 -18.77 -5.51 9.71
N HIS A 437 -17.69 -5.02 9.09
CA HIS A 437 -17.27 -5.36 7.74
C HIS A 437 -16.09 -6.32 7.80
N THR A 438 -16.36 -7.60 7.52
CA THR A 438 -15.30 -8.60 7.36
C THR A 438 -14.79 -8.56 5.92
N MET A 439 -13.49 -8.36 5.78
CA MET A 439 -12.76 -8.33 4.52
C MET A 439 -12.17 -9.73 4.23
N PRO A 440 -12.20 -10.18 2.96
CA PRO A 440 -11.48 -11.38 2.56
C PRO A 440 -9.97 -11.15 2.69
N LYS A 441 -9.20 -12.25 2.80
CA LYS A 441 -7.74 -12.16 2.79
C LYS A 441 -7.24 -11.55 1.46
N PRO A 442 -6.30 -10.59 1.50
CA PRO A 442 -5.70 -10.01 0.30
C PRO A 442 -5.06 -11.03 -0.63
N LYS A 443 -5.01 -10.73 -1.93
CA LYS A 443 -4.46 -11.65 -2.92
C LYS A 443 -2.96 -11.84 -2.76
N SER A 444 -2.23 -10.83 -2.28
CA SER A 444 -0.79 -10.93 -1.97
C SER A 444 -0.46 -12.12 -1.06
N LEU A 445 -1.31 -12.41 -0.08
CA LEU A 445 -1.18 -13.56 0.83
C LEU A 445 -1.65 -14.87 0.20
N THR A 446 -2.71 -14.84 -0.62
CA THR A 446 -3.18 -16.06 -1.32
C THR A 446 -2.17 -16.58 -2.35
N ALA A 447 -1.39 -15.70 -2.99
CA ALA A 447 -0.32 -16.09 -3.90
C ALA A 447 0.85 -16.81 -3.17
N ALA A 448 1.09 -16.48 -1.90
CA ALA A 448 2.04 -17.19 -1.05
C ALA A 448 1.50 -18.56 -0.56
N ALA A 449 0.17 -18.71 -0.45
CA ALA A 449 -0.49 -19.93 0.04
C ALA A 449 -0.66 -21.04 -1.02
N VAL A 450 -0.62 -20.73 -2.32
CA VAL A 450 -0.72 -21.75 -3.40
C VAL A 450 0.53 -22.66 -3.48
N GLY A 451 1.58 -22.39 -2.67
CA GLY A 451 2.79 -23.21 -2.62
C GLY A 451 2.86 -24.27 -1.51
N THR A 452 1.94 -24.35 -0.55
CA THR A 452 2.07 -25.31 0.56
C THR A 452 0.78 -26.05 0.89
N GLY A 453 0.60 -27.20 0.24
CA GLY A 453 -0.27 -28.25 0.75
C GLY A 453 0.35 -28.88 2.00
N ALA A 454 -0.17 -28.56 3.19
CA ALA A 454 0.08 -29.33 4.40
C ALA A 454 -1.11 -29.22 5.36
N ALA A 455 -2.01 -30.19 5.29
CA ALA A 455 -2.90 -30.54 6.40
C ALA A 455 -2.07 -31.19 7.52
N LEU A 456 -2.25 -30.80 8.80
CA LEU A 456 -1.90 -31.63 9.99
C LEU A 456 -2.33 -30.97 11.33
N GLY A 457 -3.16 -31.72 12.08
CA GLY A 457 -3.21 -31.94 13.54
C GLY A 457 -3.27 -30.79 14.56
N LEU A 458 -4.43 -30.61 15.23
CA LEU A 458 -4.59 -29.82 16.47
C LEU A 458 -4.30 -30.70 17.70
N GLY A 459 -3.31 -30.33 18.52
CA GLY A 459 -3.07 -30.93 19.85
C GLY A 459 -3.65 -30.07 20.97
N LEU A 460 -4.71 -30.54 21.64
CA LEU A 460 -5.36 -29.86 22.76
C LEU A 460 -4.78 -30.35 24.10
N GLY A 461 -4.11 -29.47 24.84
CA GLY A 461 -3.68 -29.74 26.23
C GLY A 461 -3.61 -28.44 27.07
N PRO A 462 -3.75 -28.50 28.41
CA PRO A 462 -4.05 -27.33 29.25
C PRO A 462 -2.92 -26.31 29.47
N GLY A 463 -1.81 -26.43 28.75
CA GLY A 463 -0.75 -25.41 28.64
C GLY A 463 -0.31 -25.15 27.19
N GLY A 464 -1.04 -25.70 26.21
CA GLY A 464 -0.64 -25.74 24.80
C GLY A 464 -1.26 -24.67 23.90
N ALA A 465 -2.23 -23.88 24.40
CA ALA A 465 -2.92 -22.87 23.59
C ALA A 465 -1.97 -21.75 23.09
N LEU A 466 -0.91 -21.44 23.85
CA LEU A 466 0.14 -20.49 23.44
C LEU A 466 1.25 -21.16 22.60
N ALA A 467 1.43 -22.48 22.67
CA ALA A 467 2.47 -23.18 21.92
C ALA A 467 2.10 -23.41 20.44
N GLY A 468 0.79 -23.43 20.11
CA GLY A 468 0.30 -23.50 18.73
C GLY A 468 0.58 -22.26 17.87
N PHE A 469 1.13 -21.20 18.47
CA PHE A 469 1.56 -19.97 17.80
C PHE A 469 2.96 -20.05 17.17
N ALA A 470 3.76 -21.05 17.53
CA ALA A 470 5.11 -21.22 17.04
C ALA A 470 5.12 -21.90 15.65
N GLY A 471 4.70 -21.19 14.61
CA GLY A 471 4.74 -21.70 13.22
C GLY A 471 4.28 -20.69 12.16
N VAL A 472 4.42 -21.04 10.89
CA VAL A 472 4.07 -20.24 9.69
C VAL A 472 2.65 -19.62 9.78
N LYS A 473 1.70 -20.32 10.41
CA LYS A 473 0.32 -19.83 10.65
C LYS A 473 0.25 -18.64 11.62
N GLY A 474 1.15 -18.56 12.61
CA GLY A 474 1.23 -17.43 13.54
C GLY A 474 1.75 -16.16 12.85
N LYS A 475 2.71 -16.30 11.94
CA LYS A 475 3.23 -15.21 11.11
C LYS A 475 2.17 -14.71 10.13
N GLU A 476 1.48 -15.60 9.41
CA GLU A 476 0.38 -15.21 8.49
C GLU A 476 -0.72 -14.42 9.21
N LYS A 477 -1.13 -14.86 10.41
CA LYS A 477 -2.13 -14.15 11.22
C LYS A 477 -1.65 -12.78 11.70
N LEU A 478 -0.37 -12.66 12.05
CA LEU A 478 0.25 -11.40 12.43
C LEU A 478 0.35 -10.43 11.25
N ASP A 479 0.67 -10.95 10.06
CA ASP A 479 0.71 -10.16 8.83
C ASP A 479 -0.71 -9.67 8.47
N LEU A 480 -1.74 -10.53 8.59
CA LEU A 480 -3.16 -10.17 8.41
C LEU A 480 -3.67 -9.11 9.40
N HIS A 481 -3.01 -8.98 10.56
CA HIS A 481 -3.35 -7.96 11.55
C HIS A 481 -2.92 -6.57 11.10
N GLY A 482 -1.86 -6.45 10.28
CA GLY A 482 -1.28 -5.18 9.86
C GLY A 482 -2.21 -4.30 8.99
N MET A 483 -1.96 -2.99 9.03
CA MET A 483 -2.69 -2.01 8.21
C MET A 483 -2.36 -2.08 6.72
N ASP A 484 -1.19 -2.62 6.36
CA ASP A 484 -0.84 -2.94 4.99
C ASP A 484 -1.84 -3.92 4.36
N MET A 485 -2.14 -5.01 5.06
CA MET A 485 -3.12 -6.00 4.59
C MET A 485 -4.54 -5.43 4.60
N MET A 486 -4.90 -4.62 5.60
CA MET A 486 -6.22 -3.98 5.65
C MET A 486 -6.42 -3.02 4.47
N ARG A 487 -5.42 -2.18 4.19
CA ARG A 487 -5.46 -1.24 3.06
C ARG A 487 -5.55 -1.99 1.74
N GLU A 488 -4.77 -3.06 1.56
CA GLU A 488 -4.85 -3.90 0.35
C GLU A 488 -6.25 -4.50 0.19
N ALA A 489 -6.83 -5.07 1.25
CA ALA A 489 -8.17 -5.66 1.18
C ALA A 489 -9.25 -4.64 0.80
N ILE A 490 -9.18 -3.42 1.36
CA ILE A 490 -10.11 -2.33 1.04
C ILE A 490 -9.91 -1.87 -0.41
N GLU A 491 -8.67 -1.65 -0.85
CA GLU A 491 -8.38 -1.23 -2.23
C GLU A 491 -8.81 -2.28 -3.26
N GLU A 492 -8.58 -3.57 -3.01
CA GLU A 492 -9.05 -4.63 -3.91
C GLU A 492 -10.58 -4.61 -4.11
N ARG A 493 -11.34 -4.39 -3.03
CA ARG A 493 -12.80 -4.29 -3.11
C ARG A 493 -13.22 -3.01 -3.82
N LYS A 494 -12.61 -1.86 -3.49
CA LYS A 494 -12.85 -0.58 -4.16
C LYS A 494 -12.62 -0.67 -5.66
N VAL A 495 -11.50 -1.22 -6.09
CA VAL A 495 -11.17 -1.36 -7.52
C VAL A 495 -12.18 -2.26 -8.22
N SER A 496 -12.63 -3.33 -7.56
CA SER A 496 -13.66 -4.22 -8.10
C SER A 496 -15.02 -3.53 -8.23
N ASP A 497 -15.39 -2.73 -7.25
CA ASP A 497 -16.67 -2.02 -7.23
C ASP A 497 -16.67 -0.84 -8.18
N LEU A 498 -15.61 -0.03 -8.23
CA LEU A 498 -15.48 1.06 -9.19
C LEU A 498 -15.56 0.56 -10.64
N HIS A 499 -14.90 -0.56 -10.95
CA HIS A 499 -14.99 -1.18 -12.28
C HIS A 499 -16.42 -1.61 -12.58
N SER A 500 -17.11 -2.23 -11.62
CA SER A 500 -18.53 -2.60 -11.77
C SER A 500 -19.44 -1.39 -11.94
N LEU A 501 -19.20 -0.30 -11.19
CA LEU A 501 -19.99 0.92 -11.27
C LEU A 501 -19.75 1.64 -12.59
N ALA A 502 -18.51 1.69 -13.07
CA ALA A 502 -18.17 2.27 -14.38
C ALA A 502 -18.82 1.53 -15.55
N GLN A 503 -19.08 0.21 -15.43
CA GLN A 503 -19.87 -0.53 -16.42
C GLN A 503 -21.35 -0.12 -16.44
N GLN A 504 -21.85 0.41 -15.32
CA GLN A 504 -23.28 0.68 -15.12
C GLN A 504 -23.65 2.16 -15.21
N ALA A 505 -22.74 3.06 -14.87
CA ALA A 505 -22.83 4.49 -15.18
C ALA A 505 -23.06 4.66 -16.69
#